data_AF-E2AY17-F1
#
_entry.id   AF-E2AY17-F1
#
_cell.length_a   1.000
_cell.length_b   1.000
_cell.length_c   1.000
_cell.angle_alpha   90.00
_cell.angle_beta   90.00
_cell.angle_gamma   90.00
#
_symmetry.space_group_name_H-M   'P 1'
#
loop_
_entity.id
_entity.type
_entity.pdbx_description
1 polymer ?
#
loop_
_entity_poly.entity_id
_entity_poly.type
_entity_poly.pdbx_seq_one_letter_code
_entity_poly.pdbx_strand_id
1 'polypeptide(L)'
;EAMESAIWATYNHYSSTDEAPHHEKCPPGSDSWCEWQRAYAALPKDKKNEIVDFKHTYEPLPPDVLEAIKPIYVDLSKRELLDRCVGGFTQNNNESYQLIWKISPKSLPGGALPVKIA
;
A
#
# COMPACT_ATOMS: atom_id res chain seq x y z
N GLU A 1 9.92 1.85 -7.17
CA GLU A 1 9.07 1.00 -8.03
C GLU A 1 7.83 0.42 -7.32
N ALA A 2 7.85 -0.80 -6.74
CA ALA A 2 6.60 -1.44 -6.29
C ALA A 2 5.89 -0.72 -5.11
N MET A 3 6.64 -0.32 -4.07
CA MET A 3 6.07 0.40 -2.91
C MET A 3 5.55 1.79 -3.29
N GLU A 4 6.30 2.53 -4.09
CA GLU A 4 5.87 3.81 -4.64
C GLU A 4 4.57 3.67 -5.45
N SER A 5 4.50 2.68 -6.34
CA SER A 5 3.28 2.45 -7.12
C SER A 5 2.09 2.10 -6.23
N ALA A 6 2.32 1.32 -5.16
CA ALA A 6 1.28 0.98 -4.20
C ALA A 6 0.80 2.19 -3.39
N ILE A 7 1.71 3.11 -3.03
CA ILE A 7 1.36 4.39 -2.36
C ILE A 7 0.51 5.24 -3.31
N TRP A 8 0.93 5.44 -4.55
CA TRP A 8 0.16 6.22 -5.52
C TRP A 8 -1.16 5.56 -5.93
N ALA A 9 -1.32 4.25 -5.73
CA ALA A 9 -2.57 3.56 -6.05
C ALA A 9 -3.78 4.14 -5.30
N THR A 10 -3.62 4.50 -4.02
CA THR A 10 -4.74 5.07 -3.25
C THR A 10 -5.04 6.51 -3.67
N TYR A 11 -4.02 7.33 -3.92
CA TYR A 11 -4.24 8.68 -4.46
C TYR A 11 -4.99 8.64 -5.79
N ASN A 12 -4.51 7.82 -6.73
CA ASN A 12 -5.12 7.69 -8.05
C ASN A 12 -6.56 7.16 -7.97
N HIS A 13 -6.79 6.17 -7.12
CA HIS A 13 -8.13 5.62 -6.88
C HIS A 13 -9.12 6.69 -6.41
N TYR A 14 -8.74 7.54 -5.46
CA TYR A 14 -9.63 8.60 -4.94
C TYR A 14 -9.70 9.84 -5.83
N SER A 15 -8.82 10.00 -6.81
CA SER A 15 -8.94 11.01 -7.88
C SER A 15 -9.70 10.52 -9.11
N SER A 16 -10.02 9.23 -9.17
CA SER A 16 -10.64 8.58 -10.33
C SER A 16 -12.10 8.97 -10.48
N THR A 17 -12.54 9.24 -11.72
CA THR A 17 -13.95 9.46 -12.07
C THR A 17 -14.40 8.48 -13.14
N ASP A 18 -15.71 8.42 -13.42
CA ASP A 18 -16.24 7.61 -14.52
C ASP A 18 -15.65 8.03 -15.88
N GLU A 19 -15.47 9.33 -16.09
CA GLU A 19 -14.94 9.92 -17.32
C GLU A 19 -13.41 9.81 -17.41
N ALA A 20 -12.73 9.80 -16.27
CA ALA A 20 -11.27 9.73 -16.15
C ALA A 20 -10.86 8.66 -15.12
N PRO A 21 -10.91 7.36 -15.50
CA PRO A 21 -10.54 6.28 -14.60
C PRO A 21 -9.03 6.21 -14.37
N HIS A 22 -8.61 6.13 -13.10
CA HIS A 22 -7.22 6.13 -12.67
C HIS A 22 -6.87 4.90 -11.79
N HIS A 23 -7.12 3.71 -12.31
CA HIS A 23 -6.98 2.45 -11.56
C HIS A 23 -5.73 1.63 -11.92
N GLU A 24 -4.86 2.13 -12.80
CA GLU A 24 -3.71 1.41 -13.34
C GLU A 24 -2.68 0.99 -12.29
N LYS A 25 -2.64 1.69 -11.15
CA LYS A 25 -1.74 1.38 -10.02
C LYS A 25 -2.38 0.48 -8.95
N CYS A 26 -3.70 0.30 -8.99
CA CYS A 26 -4.39 -0.59 -8.07
C CYS A 26 -3.95 -2.05 -8.32
N PRO A 27 -3.95 -2.93 -7.29
CA PRO A 27 -3.68 -4.34 -7.49
C PRO A 27 -4.63 -4.92 -8.55
N PRO A 28 -4.17 -5.69 -9.54
CA PRO A 28 -5.04 -6.30 -10.53
C PRO A 28 -5.71 -7.57 -9.99
N GLY A 29 -6.80 -8.01 -10.64
CA GLY A 29 -7.40 -9.34 -10.40
C GLY A 29 -8.65 -9.35 -9.53
N SER A 30 -9.25 -10.53 -9.36
CA SER A 30 -10.50 -10.73 -8.60
C SER A 30 -10.35 -10.41 -7.11
N ASP A 31 -9.14 -10.57 -6.57
CA ASP A 31 -8.82 -10.35 -5.16
C ASP A 31 -8.38 -8.91 -4.88
N SER A 32 -8.49 -8.01 -5.87
CA SER A 32 -8.19 -6.60 -5.68
C SER A 32 -9.18 -5.95 -4.73
N TRP A 33 -8.68 -5.06 -3.88
CA TRP A 33 -9.54 -4.14 -3.13
C TRP A 33 -10.21 -3.11 -4.04
N CYS A 34 -9.64 -2.82 -5.22
CA CYS A 34 -10.20 -1.89 -6.20
C CYS A 34 -11.32 -2.55 -7.02
N GLU A 35 -12.52 -1.99 -6.94
CA GLU A 35 -13.71 -2.53 -7.59
C GLU A 35 -13.61 -2.53 -9.12
N TRP A 36 -13.01 -1.46 -9.67
CA TRP A 36 -12.75 -1.37 -11.10
C TRP A 36 -11.81 -2.48 -11.58
N GLN A 37 -10.75 -2.80 -10.82
CA GLN A 37 -9.83 -3.88 -11.17
C GLN A 37 -10.50 -5.25 -11.09
N ARG A 38 -11.39 -5.47 -10.11
CA ARG A 38 -12.20 -6.70 -10.04
C ARG A 38 -13.13 -6.83 -11.25
N ALA A 39 -13.84 -5.75 -11.60
CA ALA A 39 -14.72 -5.73 -12.77
C ALA A 39 -13.94 -5.97 -14.07
N TYR A 40 -12.79 -5.30 -14.24
CA TYR A 40 -11.91 -5.47 -15.38
C TYR A 40 -11.35 -6.91 -15.50
N ALA A 41 -11.07 -7.56 -14.37
CA ALA A 41 -10.61 -8.95 -14.34
C ALA A 41 -11.72 -9.97 -14.65
N ALA A 42 -12.99 -9.65 -14.38
CA ALA A 42 -14.13 -10.50 -14.69
C ALA A 42 -14.49 -10.49 -16.20
N LEU A 43 -14.09 -9.45 -16.93
CA LEU A 43 -14.33 -9.34 -18.37
C LEU A 43 -13.46 -10.33 -19.17
N PRO A 44 -14.01 -10.97 -20.22
CA PRO A 44 -13.22 -11.69 -21.20
C PRO A 44 -12.13 -10.80 -21.81
N LYS A 45 -10.98 -11.40 -22.19
CA LYS A 45 -9.82 -10.65 -22.69
C LYS A 45 -10.14 -9.77 -23.91
N ASP A 46 -11.05 -10.24 -24.76
CA ASP A 46 -11.55 -9.59 -25.97
C ASP A 46 -12.58 -8.47 -25.70
N LYS A 47 -13.07 -8.36 -24.47
CA LYS A 47 -14.12 -7.43 -24.04
C LYS A 47 -13.65 -6.43 -23.00
N LYS A 48 -12.34 -6.28 -22.80
CA LYS A 48 -11.77 -5.36 -21.82
C LYS A 48 -12.12 -3.89 -22.06
N ASN A 49 -12.47 -3.53 -23.28
CA ASN A 49 -13.01 -2.22 -23.65
C ASN A 49 -14.43 -1.97 -23.13
N GLU A 50 -15.20 -3.00 -22.74
CA GLU A 50 -16.53 -2.85 -22.15
C GLU A 50 -16.49 -2.29 -20.71
N ILE A 51 -15.30 -2.19 -20.09
CA ILE A 51 -15.12 -1.61 -18.75
C ILE A 51 -15.49 -0.12 -18.67
N VAL A 52 -15.63 0.56 -19.82
CA VAL A 52 -15.97 2.00 -19.90
C VAL A 52 -17.32 2.35 -19.28
N ASP A 53 -18.23 1.37 -19.17
CA ASP A 53 -19.54 1.55 -18.52
C ASP A 53 -19.49 1.35 -17.00
N PHE A 54 -18.30 1.14 -16.42
CA PHE A 54 -18.14 1.04 -14.97
C PHE A 54 -18.57 2.34 -14.28
N LYS A 55 -19.33 2.19 -13.20
CA LYS A 55 -19.79 3.30 -12.36
C LYS A 55 -19.13 3.20 -10.98
N HIS A 56 -18.44 4.26 -10.59
CA HIS A 56 -17.84 4.34 -9.27
C HIS A 56 -18.95 4.34 -8.20
N THR A 57 -18.74 3.57 -7.14
CA THR A 57 -19.64 3.51 -5.98
C THR A 57 -19.39 4.65 -4.99
N TYR A 58 -18.35 5.44 -5.23
CA TYR A 58 -17.91 6.56 -4.40
C TYR A 58 -17.70 7.80 -5.25
N GLU A 59 -17.83 8.97 -4.63
CA GLU A 59 -17.46 10.24 -5.25
C GLU A 59 -15.95 10.46 -5.11
N PRO A 60 -15.28 10.99 -6.16
CA PRO A 60 -13.88 11.37 -6.07
C PRO A 60 -13.68 12.45 -4.99
N LEU A 61 -12.49 12.47 -4.40
CA LEU A 61 -12.14 13.53 -3.45
C LEU A 61 -12.15 14.89 -4.17
N PRO A 62 -12.61 15.96 -3.49
CA PRO A 62 -12.55 17.31 -4.02
C PRO A 62 -11.13 17.71 -4.47
N PRO A 63 -10.99 18.51 -5.54
CA PRO A 63 -9.68 18.88 -6.08
C PRO A 63 -8.75 19.59 -5.07
N ASP A 64 -9.31 20.42 -4.19
CA ASP A 64 -8.58 21.11 -3.12
C ASP A 64 -8.04 20.14 -2.06
N VAL A 65 -8.82 19.11 -1.71
CA VAL A 65 -8.38 18.03 -0.82
C VAL A 65 -7.25 17.23 -1.47
N LEU A 66 -7.39 16.87 -2.74
CA LEU A 66 -6.35 16.16 -3.50
C LEU A 66 -5.06 16.97 -3.57
N GLU A 67 -5.15 18.27 -3.86
CA GLU A 67 -4.00 19.18 -3.87
C GLU A 67 -3.33 19.26 -2.50
N ALA A 68 -4.12 19.38 -1.43
CA ALA A 68 -3.61 19.48 -0.06
C ALA A 68 -2.87 18.20 0.39
N ILE A 69 -3.33 17.01 0.01
CA ILE A 69 -2.72 15.74 0.41
C ILE A 69 -1.62 15.25 -0.52
N LYS A 70 -1.55 15.74 -1.77
CA LYS A 70 -0.54 15.32 -2.76
C LYS A 70 0.90 15.42 -2.27
N PRO A 71 1.33 16.48 -1.54
CA PRO A 71 2.67 16.56 -0.98
C PRO A 71 3.01 15.39 -0.04
N ILE A 72 2.01 14.87 0.70
CA ILE A 72 2.19 13.71 1.58
C ILE A 72 2.53 12.47 0.76
N TYR A 73 1.82 12.24 -0.36
CA TYR A 73 2.11 11.14 -1.27
C TYR A 73 3.50 11.25 -1.91
N VAL A 74 3.91 12.47 -2.28
CA VAL A 74 5.27 12.74 -2.78
C VAL A 74 6.31 12.40 -1.72
N ASP A 75 6.11 12.85 -0.49
CA ASP A 75 7.04 12.61 0.63
C ASP A 75 7.14 11.13 0.98
N LEU A 76 6.01 10.41 1.03
CA LEU A 76 5.96 8.98 1.30
C LEU A 76 6.57 8.14 0.17
N SER A 77 6.59 8.66 -1.05
CA SER A 77 7.16 7.99 -2.23
C SER A 77 8.65 8.24 -2.42
N LYS A 78 9.29 9.06 -1.56
CA LYS A 78 10.73 9.34 -1.66
C LYS A 78 11.53 8.06 -1.52
N ARG A 79 12.43 7.82 -2.47
CA ARG A 79 13.30 6.64 -2.48
C ARG A 79 14.10 6.47 -1.19
N GLU A 80 14.60 7.56 -0.61
CA GLU A 80 15.31 7.55 0.68
C GLU A 80 14.46 6.97 1.82
N LEU A 81 13.15 7.23 1.80
CA LEU A 81 12.22 6.67 2.78
C LEU A 81 11.93 5.19 2.45
N LEU A 82 11.65 4.89 1.19
CA LEU A 82 11.30 3.55 0.74
C LEU A 82 12.45 2.55 0.91
N ASP A 83 13.69 2.96 0.65
CA ASP A 83 14.88 2.11 0.81
C ASP A 83 15.06 1.68 2.26
N ARG A 84 14.60 2.47 3.24
CA ARG A 84 14.58 2.09 4.66
C ARG A 84 13.52 1.01 4.97
N CYS A 85 12.47 0.92 4.14
CA CYS A 85 11.44 -0.12 4.25
C CYS A 85 11.88 -1.44 3.58
N VAL A 86 12.85 -1.39 2.66
CA VAL A 86 13.41 -2.58 2.00
C VAL A 86 14.18 -3.40 3.03
N GLY A 87 13.58 -4.52 3.45
CA GLY A 87 14.15 -5.44 4.45
C GLY A 87 13.23 -5.72 5.64
N GLY A 88 12.06 -5.07 5.72
CA GLY A 88 11.07 -5.37 6.76
C GLY A 88 11.53 -4.97 8.18
N PHE A 89 12.46 -4.02 8.28
CA PHE A 89 12.89 -3.47 9.56
C PHE A 89 11.78 -2.56 10.13
N THR A 90 10.80 -3.19 10.78
CA THR A 90 9.56 -2.56 11.29
C THR A 90 9.76 -1.72 12.55
N GLN A 91 11.00 -1.55 13.02
CA GLN A 91 11.29 -0.72 14.18
C GLN A 91 12.09 0.50 13.79
N ASN A 92 11.41 1.64 13.83
CA ASN A 92 12.02 2.95 13.97
C ASN A 92 13.14 2.87 15.04
N ASN A 93 14.38 3.19 14.66
CA ASN A 93 15.52 3.21 15.58
C ASN A 93 15.35 4.26 16.71
N ASN A 94 14.41 5.19 16.56
CA ASN A 94 14.07 6.27 17.48
C ASN A 94 12.80 6.00 18.33
N GLU A 95 11.97 5.00 18.01
CA GLU A 95 10.82 4.56 18.84
C GLU A 95 11.00 3.16 19.42
N SER A 96 12.05 2.46 19.02
CA SER A 96 12.45 1.24 19.71
C SER A 96 13.16 1.61 21.00
N TYR A 97 12.78 0.95 22.09
CA TYR A 97 13.51 0.90 23.34
C TYR A 97 14.92 0.29 23.12
N GLN A 98 15.80 0.99 22.39
CA GLN A 98 17.16 0.57 22.06
C GLN A 98 17.95 0.23 23.32
N LEU A 99 17.65 0.92 24.43
CA LEU A 99 18.23 0.62 25.73
C LEU A 99 17.81 -0.76 26.26
N ILE A 100 16.54 -1.16 26.08
CA ILE A 100 16.05 -2.50 26.46
C ILE A 100 16.72 -3.57 25.61
N TRP A 101 16.88 -3.36 24.30
CA TRP A 101 17.52 -4.36 23.43
C TRP A 101 19.02 -4.51 23.65
N LYS A 102 19.70 -3.49 24.20
CA LYS A 102 21.06 -3.63 24.73
C LYS A 102 21.13 -4.50 25.99
N ILE A 103 20.07 -4.49 26.80
CA ILE A 103 19.98 -5.27 28.05
C ILE A 103 19.46 -6.69 27.79
N SER A 104 18.53 -6.85 26.85
CA SER A 104 17.88 -8.12 26.49
C SER A 104 17.73 -8.20 24.96
N PRO A 105 18.74 -8.67 24.21
CA PRO A 105 18.71 -8.73 22.76
C PRO A 105 17.55 -9.58 22.21
N LYS A 106 16.86 -9.13 21.16
CA LYS A 106 15.75 -9.86 20.52
C LYS A 106 16.12 -11.24 19.99
N SER A 107 17.39 -11.43 19.66
CA SER A 107 17.93 -12.68 19.13
C SER A 107 18.14 -13.74 20.20
N LEU A 108 18.04 -13.38 21.48
CA LEU A 108 18.24 -14.28 22.60
C LEU A 108 16.91 -14.47 23.34
N PRO A 109 16.41 -15.71 23.48
CA PRO A 109 15.26 -15.96 24.33
C PRO A 109 15.63 -15.64 25.78
N GLY A 110 15.06 -14.57 26.34
CA GLY A 110 15.24 -14.17 27.74
C GLY A 110 14.34 -14.90 28.74
N GLY A 111 13.69 -15.99 28.31
CA GLY A 111 12.82 -16.83 29.14
C GLY A 111 13.57 -18.00 29.78
N ALA A 112 12.88 -18.72 30.68
CA ALA A 112 13.41 -19.91 31.35
C ALA A 112 14.01 -20.91 30.36
N LEU A 113 15.07 -21.61 30.79
CA LEU A 113 15.83 -22.58 30.00
C LEU A 113 14.87 -23.49 29.20
N PRO A 114 15.01 -23.58 27.87
CA PRO A 114 14.18 -24.46 27.07
C PRO A 114 14.45 -25.91 27.50
N VAL A 115 13.46 -26.52 28.16
CA VAL A 115 13.51 -27.93 28.53
C VAL A 115 13.22 -28.76 27.28
N LYS A 116 14.17 -29.61 26.90
CA LYS A 116 13.99 -30.58 25.82
C LYS A 116 13.03 -31.67 26.31
N ILE A 117 11.87 -31.77 25.69
CA ILE A 117 10.95 -32.89 25.92
C ILE A 117 11.46 -34.05 25.05
N ALA A 118 11.67 -35.21 25.70
CA ALA A 118 12.08 -36.47 25.08
C ALA A 118 10.90 -37.19 24.42
#